data_AF-A0A142LHM9-F1
#
_entry.id   AF-A0A142LHM9-F1
#
_cell.length_a   1.000
_cell.length_b   1.000
_cell.length_c   1.000
_cell.angle_alpha   90.00
_cell.angle_beta   90.00
_cell.angle_gamma   90.00
#
_symmetry.space_group_name_H-M   'P 1'
#
loop_
_entity.id
_entity.type
_entity.pdbx_description
1 polymer ?
#
loop_
_entity_poly.entity_id
_entity_poly.type
_entity_poly.pdbx_seq_one_letter_code
_entity_poly.pdbx_strand_id
1 'polypeptide(L)'
;MRLRNLAHRVPVWIVASPTNANAVKVVEAEGGQPFSITPIYANGASAEEWCINHADTVDQHHNEFSQERPYTTLEVFGCEPTPQVRASFAQLGFHSYQASEEGFVASKIAL
;
A
#
# COMPACT_ATOMS: atom_id res chain seq x y z
N MET A 1 -13.58 -3.08 -10.88
CA MET A 1 -13.15 -3.36 -9.49
C MET A 1 -11.93 -2.51 -9.17
N ARG A 2 -11.83 -1.96 -7.95
CA ARG A 2 -10.70 -1.11 -7.53
C ARG A 2 -9.34 -1.79 -7.70
N LEU A 3 -9.19 -3.00 -7.16
CA LEU A 3 -7.93 -3.75 -7.22
C LEU A 3 -7.42 -3.93 -8.66
N ARG A 4 -8.31 -4.27 -9.61
CA ARG A 4 -7.97 -4.34 -11.04
C ARG A 4 -7.40 -3.03 -11.58
N ASN A 5 -8.07 -1.91 -11.30
CA ASN A 5 -7.65 -0.60 -11.78
C ASN A 5 -6.29 -0.19 -11.19
N LEU A 6 -6.02 -0.54 -9.92
CA LEU A 6 -4.75 -0.26 -9.26
C LEU A 6 -3.63 -1.16 -9.81
N ALA A 7 -3.86 -2.47 -9.90
CA ALA A 7 -2.85 -3.45 -10.34
C ALA A 7 -2.39 -3.24 -11.80
N HIS A 8 -3.17 -2.56 -12.63
CA HIS A 8 -2.76 -2.15 -13.98
C HIS A 8 -1.84 -0.93 -14.01
N ARG A 9 -1.74 -0.18 -12.90
CA ARG A 9 -1.01 1.10 -12.84
C ARG A 9 0.21 1.02 -11.94
N VAL A 10 0.12 0.29 -10.83
CA VAL A 10 1.12 0.29 -9.76
C VAL A 10 1.20 -1.08 -9.08
N PRO A 11 2.33 -1.43 -8.45
CA PRO A 11 2.41 -2.56 -7.52
C PRO A 11 1.42 -2.35 -6.35
N VAL A 12 0.71 -3.41 -5.98
CA VAL A 12 -0.29 -3.39 -4.91
C VAL A 12 0.11 -4.40 -3.83
N TRP A 13 0.25 -3.92 -2.60
CA TRP A 13 0.47 -4.73 -1.41
C TRP A 13 -0.84 -4.84 -0.66
N ILE A 14 -1.34 -6.06 -0.47
CA ILE A 14 -2.73 -6.28 -0.02
C ILE A 14 -2.80 -7.32 1.09
N VAL A 15 -3.64 -7.06 2.11
CA VAL A 15 -3.89 -8.05 3.15
C VAL A 15 -4.60 -9.29 2.56
N ALA A 16 -4.10 -10.49 2.86
CA ALA A 16 -4.62 -11.77 2.39
C ALA A 16 -5.89 -12.18 3.17
N SER A 17 -6.91 -11.32 3.19
CA SER A 17 -8.23 -11.61 3.76
C SER A 17 -9.09 -12.44 2.78
N PRO A 18 -10.15 -13.13 3.25
CA PRO A 18 -11.06 -13.84 2.34
C PRO A 18 -11.67 -12.93 1.25
N THR A 19 -12.02 -11.69 1.60
CA THR A 19 -12.54 -10.70 0.64
C THR A 19 -11.51 -10.35 -0.43
N ASN A 20 -10.27 -10.06 -0.01
CA ASN A 20 -9.21 -9.68 -0.95
C ASN A 20 -8.74 -10.86 -1.79
N ALA A 21 -8.69 -12.07 -1.22
CA ALA A 21 -8.34 -13.29 -1.95
C ALA A 21 -9.31 -13.56 -3.11
N ASN A 22 -10.61 -13.33 -2.90
CA ASN A 22 -11.60 -13.42 -3.98
C ASN A 22 -11.36 -12.35 -5.06
N ALA A 23 -11.07 -11.10 -4.66
CA ALA A 23 -10.74 -10.03 -5.60
C ALA A 23 -9.48 -10.34 -6.42
N VAL A 24 -8.43 -10.88 -5.81
CA VAL A 24 -7.19 -11.30 -6.49
C VAL A 24 -7.50 -12.36 -7.54
N LYS A 25 -8.25 -13.42 -7.19
CA LYS A 25 -8.65 -14.47 -8.14
C LYS A 25 -9.41 -13.93 -9.35
N VAL A 26 -10.25 -12.92 -9.15
CA VAL A 26 -10.97 -12.25 -10.25
C VAL A 26 -9.99 -11.51 -11.17
N VAL A 27 -9.02 -10.76 -10.63
CA VAL A 27 -7.99 -10.09 -11.45
C VAL A 27 -7.17 -11.09 -12.25
N GLU A 28 -6.75 -12.19 -11.61
CA GLU A 28 -5.95 -13.23 -12.26
C GLU A 28 -6.73 -13.90 -13.41
N ALA A 29 -8.00 -14.24 -13.19
CA ALA A 29 -8.85 -14.86 -14.21
C ALA A 29 -9.11 -13.96 -15.44
N GLU A 30 -9.07 -12.64 -15.26
CA GLU A 30 -9.23 -11.65 -16.33
C GLU A 30 -7.92 -11.41 -17.14
N GLY A 31 -6.84 -12.14 -16.83
CA GLY A 31 -5.54 -11.97 -17.47
C GLY A 31 -4.74 -10.79 -16.94
N GLY A 32 -5.10 -10.27 -15.74
CA GLY A 32 -4.28 -9.29 -15.03
C GLY A 32 -2.90 -9.87 -14.72
N GLN A 33 -1.87 -9.04 -14.75
CA GLN A 33 -0.49 -9.46 -14.44
C GLN A 33 -0.40 -9.83 -12.94
N PRO A 34 -0.27 -11.12 -12.58
CA PRO A 34 -0.30 -11.55 -11.19
C PRO A 34 0.86 -10.97 -10.37
N PHE A 35 1.97 -10.62 -11.02
CA PHE A 35 3.15 -10.05 -10.37
C PHE A 35 2.96 -8.62 -9.82
N SER A 36 1.88 -7.93 -10.20
CA SER A 36 1.58 -6.59 -9.68
C SER A 36 0.86 -6.59 -8.33
N ILE A 37 0.49 -7.77 -7.80
CA ILE A 37 -0.22 -7.88 -6.52
C ILE A 37 0.56 -8.80 -5.58
N THR A 38 0.88 -8.30 -4.38
CA THR A 38 1.58 -9.04 -3.33
C THR A 38 0.64 -9.23 -2.13
N PRO A 39 0.01 -10.41 -1.96
CA PRO A 39 -0.82 -10.73 -0.81
C PRO A 39 0.02 -11.01 0.44
N ILE A 40 -0.36 -10.47 1.60
CA ILE A 40 0.35 -10.68 2.86
C ILE A 40 -0.62 -10.95 4.01
N TYR A 41 -0.33 -11.97 4.81
CA TYR A 41 -1.17 -12.35 5.95
C TYR A 41 -1.03 -11.35 7.09
N ALA A 42 -2.16 -10.94 7.68
CA ALA A 42 -2.16 -9.98 8.79
C ALA A 42 -1.68 -10.57 10.12
N ASN A 43 -1.67 -11.91 10.27
CA ASN A 43 -1.23 -12.62 11.47
C ASN A 43 -1.77 -12.05 12.80
N GLY A 44 -3.02 -11.57 12.81
CA GLY A 44 -3.67 -11.00 14.00
C GLY A 44 -3.40 -9.52 14.27
N ALA A 45 -2.58 -8.84 13.46
CA ALA A 45 -2.33 -7.41 13.56
C ALA A 45 -3.60 -6.59 13.31
N SER A 46 -3.73 -5.46 14.01
CA SER A 46 -4.70 -4.42 13.67
C SER A 46 -4.37 -3.78 12.31
N ALA A 47 -5.33 -3.06 11.74
CA ALA A 47 -5.10 -2.35 10.47
C ALA A 47 -3.96 -1.32 10.57
N GLU A 48 -3.84 -0.64 11.71
CA GLU A 48 -2.76 0.32 11.98
C GLU A 48 -1.40 -0.37 12.07
N GLU A 49 -1.29 -1.43 12.88
CA GLU A 49 -0.03 -2.19 13.01
C GLU A 49 0.38 -2.80 11.68
N TRP A 50 -0.56 -3.37 10.92
CA TRP A 50 -0.28 -3.92 9.61
C TRP A 50 0.23 -2.85 8.66
N CYS A 51 -0.44 -1.68 8.61
CA CYS A 51 -0.05 -0.56 7.77
C CYS A 51 1.38 -0.08 8.08
N ILE A 52 1.70 0.13 9.36
CA ILE A 52 3.02 0.58 9.79
C ILE A 52 4.10 -0.44 9.43
N ASN A 53 3.89 -1.72 9.77
CA ASN A 53 4.89 -2.76 9.54
C ASN A 53 5.18 -2.97 8.05
N HIS A 54 4.16 -2.84 7.20
CA HIS A 54 4.33 -3.07 5.76
C HIS A 54 4.75 -1.82 5.00
N ALA A 55 4.52 -0.61 5.52
CA ALA A 55 5.06 0.60 4.93
C ALA A 55 6.59 0.56 4.84
N ASP A 56 7.26 0.08 5.89
CA ASP A 56 8.71 -0.13 5.90
C ASP A 56 9.16 -1.18 4.86
N THR A 57 8.43 -2.30 4.76
CA THR A 57 8.74 -3.33 3.75
C THR A 57 8.58 -2.79 2.33
N VAL A 58 7.50 -2.03 2.06
CA VAL A 58 7.30 -1.37 0.77
C VAL A 58 8.43 -0.39 0.47
N ASP A 59 8.86 0.41 1.44
CA ASP A 59 9.97 1.35 1.26
C ASP A 59 11.27 0.61 0.85
N GLN A 60 11.63 -0.46 1.57
CA GLN A 60 12.82 -1.27 1.24
C GLN A 60 12.82 -1.77 -0.22
N HIS A 61 11.65 -2.08 -0.78
CA HIS A 61 11.52 -2.58 -2.16
C HIS A 61 11.46 -1.48 -3.23
N HIS A 62 11.10 -0.24 -2.87
CA HIS A 62 10.75 0.81 -3.83
C HIS A 62 11.48 2.15 -3.62
N ASN A 63 12.36 2.26 -2.63
CA ASN A 63 13.17 3.44 -2.37
C ASN A 63 14.29 3.68 -3.40
N GLU A 64 15.07 4.74 -3.20
CA GLU A 64 16.12 5.22 -4.09
C GLU A 64 17.30 4.26 -4.25
N PHE A 65 17.45 3.31 -3.32
CA PHE A 65 18.50 2.30 -3.38
C PHE A 65 18.06 1.06 -4.16
N SER A 66 16.74 0.88 -4.35
CA SER A 66 16.16 -0.30 -4.97
C SER A 66 15.72 -0.09 -6.42
N GLN A 67 15.46 1.15 -6.85
CA GLN A 67 14.98 1.46 -8.21
C GLN A 67 15.55 2.78 -8.74
N GLU A 68 15.77 2.88 -10.06
CA GLU A 68 16.22 4.14 -10.72
C GLU A 68 15.23 5.30 -10.52
N ARG A 69 13.94 4.99 -10.37
CA ARG A 69 12.87 5.96 -10.10
C ARG A 69 12.17 5.55 -8.80
N PRO A 70 12.60 6.10 -7.65
CA PRO A 70 11.97 5.76 -6.37
C PRO A 70 10.53 6.24 -6.34
N TYR A 71 9.72 5.53 -5.57
CA TYR A 71 8.36 5.98 -5.29
C TYR A 71 8.38 7.25 -4.43
N THR A 72 7.45 8.16 -4.71
CA THR A 72 7.24 9.39 -3.93
C THR A 72 5.89 9.44 -3.25
N THR A 73 5.00 8.49 -3.56
CA THR A 73 3.60 8.51 -3.13
C THR A 73 3.15 7.10 -2.78
N LEU A 74 2.43 6.98 -1.66
CA LEU A 74 1.81 5.74 -1.22
C LEU A 74 0.32 5.99 -0.94
N GLU A 75 -0.54 5.24 -1.63
CA GLU A 75 -1.98 5.27 -1.46
C GLU A 75 -2.41 4.10 -0.57
N VAL A 76 -2.94 4.42 0.62
CA VAL A 76 -3.34 3.46 1.65
C VAL A 76 -4.86 3.36 1.70
N PHE A 77 -5.36 2.13 1.71
CA PHE A 77 -6.78 1.82 1.91
C PHE A 77 -6.98 1.01 3.18
N GLY A 78 -8.04 1.32 3.95
CA GLY A 78 -8.42 0.59 5.16
C GLY A 78 -7.61 0.93 6.41
N CYS A 79 -6.83 2.01 6.39
CA CYS A 79 -6.11 2.54 7.54
C CYS A 79 -6.17 4.08 7.51
N GLU A 80 -6.41 4.70 8.66
CA GLU A 80 -6.41 6.16 8.80
C GLU A 80 -5.00 6.69 9.06
N PRO A 81 -4.69 7.95 8.65
CA PRO A 81 -3.41 8.57 8.95
C PRO A 81 -3.41 9.10 10.38
N THR A 82 -3.46 8.20 11.36
CA THR A 82 -3.39 8.53 12.79
C THR A 82 -2.04 9.18 13.14
N PRO A 83 -1.89 9.80 14.33
CA PRO A 83 -0.60 10.33 14.76
C PRO A 83 0.53 9.28 14.74
N GLN A 84 0.23 8.01 15.08
CA GLN A 84 1.21 6.93 15.09
C GLN A 84 1.61 6.49 13.67
N VAL A 85 0.64 6.39 12.76
CA VAL A 85 0.90 6.11 11.33
C VAL A 85 1.76 7.21 10.73
N ARG A 86 1.39 8.49 10.95
CA ARG A 86 2.15 9.65 10.44
C ARG A 86 3.57 9.69 10.99
N ALA A 87 3.76 9.41 12.28
CA ALA A 87 5.08 9.37 12.88
C ALA A 87 5.96 8.30 12.25
N SER A 88 5.40 7.13 11.94
CA SER A 88 6.12 6.03 11.28
C SER A 88 6.43 6.37 9.82
N PHE A 89 5.46 6.89 9.07
CA PHE A 89 5.64 7.31 7.67
C PHE A 89 6.63 8.48 7.53
N ALA A 90 6.71 9.38 8.52
CA ALA A 90 7.70 10.45 8.52
C ALA A 90 9.15 9.92 8.55
N GLN A 91 9.39 8.76 9.19
CA GLN A 91 10.71 8.12 9.19
C GLN A 91 11.11 7.62 7.81
N LEU A 92 10.13 7.33 6.94
CA LEU A 92 10.31 6.94 5.53
C LEU A 92 10.38 8.16 4.59
N GLY A 93 10.34 9.39 5.12
CA GLY A 93 10.42 10.64 4.36
C GLY A 93 9.07 11.22 3.90
N PHE A 94 7.94 10.64 4.31
CA PHE A 94 6.62 11.20 4.00
C PHE A 94 6.29 12.42 4.86
N HIS A 95 5.90 13.52 4.23
CA HIS A 95 5.61 14.77 4.93
C HIS A 95 4.27 15.41 4.55
N SER A 96 3.60 14.91 3.50
CA SER A 96 2.26 15.36 3.09
C SER A 96 1.26 14.22 3.15
N TYR A 97 0.05 14.48 3.62
CA TYR A 97 -0.99 13.47 3.83
C TYR A 97 -2.37 14.03 3.49
N GLN A 98 -3.10 13.33 2.63
CA GLN A 98 -4.49 13.63 2.29
C GLN A 98 -5.38 12.48 2.73
N ALA A 99 -6.18 12.69 3.78
CA ALA A 99 -7.14 11.70 4.26
C ALA A 99 -8.37 11.60 3.33
N SER A 100 -9.00 10.44 3.32
CA SER A 100 -10.27 10.16 2.65
C SER A 100 -11.10 9.20 3.51
N GLU A 101 -12.36 8.99 3.16
CA GLU A 101 -13.23 8.02 3.85
C GLU A 101 -12.70 6.58 3.79
N GLU A 102 -11.79 6.29 2.86
CA GLU A 102 -11.30 4.94 2.58
C GLU A 102 -9.86 4.72 3.04
N GLY A 103 -9.19 5.77 3.54
CA GLY A 103 -7.78 5.73 3.95
C GLY A 103 -7.08 7.06 3.70
N PHE A 104 -5.88 7.04 3.11
CA PHE A 104 -5.13 8.27 2.83
C PHE A 104 -4.09 8.11 1.70
N VAL A 105 -3.66 9.25 1.16
CA VAL A 105 -2.48 9.36 0.31
C VAL A 105 -1.37 10.04 1.09
N ALA A 106 -0.18 9.42 1.16
CA ALA A 106 1.04 10.01 1.70
C ALA A 106 2.02 10.36 0.59
N SER A 107 2.71 11.49 0.69
CA SER A 107 3.70 11.95 -0.28
C SER A 107 5.02 12.42 0.35
N LYS A 108 6.14 12.05 -0.29
CA LYS A 108 7.53 12.50 -0.02
C LYS A 108 7.88 13.79 -0.76
N ILE A 109 7.00 14.24 -1.66
CA ILE A 109 7.08 15.53 -2.35
C ILE A 109 5.90 16.40 -1.91
N ALA A 110 6.07 17.72 -1.93
CA ALA A 110 4.96 18.64 -1.74
C ALA A 110 3.90 18.37 -2.83
N LEU A 111 2.65 18.17 -2.42
CA LEU A 111 1.50 18.06 -3.32
C LEU A 111 1.08 19.43 -3.83
#